data_AF-A0A842NE26-F1
#
_entry.id   AF-A0A842NE26-F1
#
_cell.length_a   1.000
_cell.length_b   1.000
_cell.length_c   1.000
_cell.angle_alpha   90.00
_cell.angle_beta   90.00
_cell.angle_gamma   90.00
#
_symmetry.space_group_name_H-M   'P 1'
#
loop_
_entity.id
_entity.type
_entity.pdbx_description
1 polymer ?
#
loop_
_entity_poly.entity_id
_entity_poly.type
_entity_poly.pdbx_seq_one_letter_code
_entity_poly.pdbx_strand_id
1 'polypeptide(L)' 'MPYKVIGGKATQVKYSSDEVFSRIKHENIKFIDLQFTGLTGRFHHTTISANTFTPDQMEDGLPKLDGSSIVG' A
#
# COMPACT_ATOMS: atom_id res chain seq x y z
N MET A 1 5.26 7.58 -3.36
CA MET A 1 3.97 8.26 -3.62
C MET A 1 3.56 8.01 -5.06
N PRO A 2 2.28 7.68 -5.36
CA PRO A 2 1.88 7.40 -6.73
C PRO A 2 1.83 8.69 -7.56
N TYR A 3 2.54 8.68 -8.69
CA TYR A 3 2.54 9.76 -9.68
C TYR A 3 2.06 9.20 -11.02
N LYS A 4 1.34 10.02 -11.79
CA LYS A 4 1.03 9.74 -13.19
C LYS A 4 1.65 10.83 -14.06
N VAL A 5 2.20 10.42 -15.20
CA VAL A 5 2.70 11.36 -16.21
C VAL A 5 1.52 11.77 -17.07
N ILE A 6 1.06 13.01 -16.93
CA ILE A 6 -0.03 13.58 -17.74
C ILE A 6 0.58 14.72 -18.55
N GLY A 7 0.63 14.57 -19.88
CA GLY A 7 1.20 15.58 -20.78
C GLY A 7 2.68 15.89 -20.52
N GLY A 8 3.47 14.88 -20.13
CA GLY A 8 4.91 15.02 -19.88
C GLY A 8 5.29 15.58 -18.50
N LYS A 9 4.31 15.91 -17.64
CA LYS A 9 4.56 16.33 -16.24
C LYS A 9 4.15 15.24 -15.26
N ALA A 10 4.98 15.03 -14.23
CA ALA A 10 4.67 14.15 -13.12
C ALA A 10 3.65 14.83 -12.19
N THR A 11 2.41 14.35 -12.21
CA THR A 11 1.33 14.86 -11.37
C THR A 11 1.09 13.89 -10.23
N GLN A 12 1.05 14.39 -8.99
CA GLN A 12 0.72 13.58 -7.82
C GLN A 12 -0.74 13.15 -7.90
N VAL A 13 -0.99 11.86 -7.69
CA VAL A 13 -2.35 11.31 -7.63
C VAL A 13 -2.64 10.91 -6.21
N LYS A 14 -3.85 11.21 -5.74
CA LYS A 14 -4.40 10.68 -4.49
C LYS A 14 -5.51 9.71 -4.86
N TYR A 15 -5.63 8.65 -4.09
CA TYR A 15 -6.71 7.67 -4.21
C TYR A 15 -7.52 7.69 -2.91
N SER A 16 -8.84 7.66 -3.02
CA SER A 16 -9.70 7.36 -1.88
C SER A 16 -9.66 5.86 -1.56
N SER A 17 -10.10 5.49 -0.35
CA SER A 17 -10.26 4.08 0.04
C SER A 17 -11.14 3.32 -0.97
N ASP A 18 -12.29 3.90 -1.33
CA ASP A 18 -13.22 3.30 -2.28
C ASP A 18 -12.61 3.08 -3.67
N GLU A 19 -11.78 4.02 -4.14
CA GLU A 19 -11.08 3.88 -5.43
C GLU A 19 -10.07 2.73 -5.39
N VAL A 20 -9.36 2.56 -4.27
CA VAL A 20 -8.40 1.45 -4.09
C VAL A 20 -9.14 0.11 -4.11
N PHE A 21 -10.22 -0.04 -3.34
CA PHE A 21 -10.99 -1.29 -3.29
C PHE A 21 -11.70 -1.60 -4.61
N SER A 22 -12.24 -0.58 -5.27
CA SER A 22 -12.79 -0.71 -6.63
C SER A 22 -11.72 -1.22 -7.58
N ARG A 23 -10.52 -0.66 -7.54
CA ARG A 23 -9.42 -1.09 -8.39
C ARG A 23 -8.98 -2.52 -8.14
N ILE A 24 -8.85 -2.93 -6.87
CA ILE A 24 -8.52 -4.31 -6.50
C ILE A 24 -9.50 -5.31 -7.11
N LYS A 25 -10.80 -5.00 -7.03
CA LYS A 25 -11.87 -5.84 -7.60
C LYS A 25 -11.87 -5.84 -9.13
N HIS A 26 -11.82 -4.66 -9.75
CA HIS A 26 -11.91 -4.50 -11.21
C HIS A 26 -10.71 -5.11 -11.94
N GLU A 27 -9.50 -4.93 -11.40
CA GLU A 27 -8.26 -5.47 -11.97
C GLU A 27 -7.95 -6.89 -11.49
N ASN A 28 -8.80 -7.47 -10.63
CA ASN A 28 -8.65 -8.80 -10.05
C ASN A 28 -7.27 -9.00 -9.38
N ILE A 29 -6.87 -8.00 -8.60
CA ILE A 29 -5.57 -7.96 -7.91
C ILE A 29 -5.56 -9.04 -6.83
N LYS A 30 -4.57 -9.93 -6.88
CA LYS A 30 -4.45 -11.05 -5.94
C LYS A 30 -3.59 -10.74 -4.72
N PHE A 31 -2.65 -9.82 -4.87
CA PHE A 31 -1.64 -9.51 -3.87
C PHE A 31 -1.48 -8.01 -3.72
N ILE A 32 -1.30 -7.58 -2.47
CA ILE A 32 -1.07 -6.19 -2.10
C ILE A 32 0.28 -6.13 -1.42
N ASP A 33 1.16 -5.29 -1.95
CA ASP A 33 2.49 -5.09 -1.40
C ASP A 33 2.53 -3.80 -0.59
N LEU A 34 2.80 -3.94 0.70
CA LEU A 34 2.83 -2.86 1.67
C LEU A 34 4.28 -2.41 1.83
N GLN A 35 4.56 -1.18 1.42
CA GLN A 35 5.92 -0.67 1.30
C GLN A 35 6.14 0.47 2.28
N PHE A 36 7.24 0.43 3.02
CA PHE A 36 7.62 1.47 3.96
C PHE A 36 9.14 1.57 4.09
N THR A 37 9.59 2.59 4.81
CA THR A 37 11.02 2.85 5.01
C THR A 37 11.27 3.09 6.49
N GLY A 38 12.22 2.35 7.06
CA GLY A 38 12.61 2.51 8.46
C GLY A 38 13.44 3.78 8.70
N LEU A 39 13.78 4.07 9.96
CA LEU A 39 14.53 5.28 10.34
C LEU A 39 15.89 5.39 9.65
N THR A 40 16.54 4.25 9.40
CA THR A 40 17.83 4.16 8.70
C THR A 40 17.73 4.31 7.19
N GLY A 41 16.54 4.58 6.64
CA GLY A 41 16.31 4.70 5.21
C GLY A 41 16.21 3.36 4.48
N ARG A 42 16.26 2.24 5.19
CA ARG A 42 16.11 0.91 4.58
C ARG A 42 14.66 0.70 4.13
N PHE A 43 14.51 0.31 2.87
CA PHE A 43 13.23 -0.06 2.30
C PHE A 43 12.80 -1.46 2.78
N HIS A 44 11.57 -1.56 3.23
CA HIS A 44 10.93 -2.79 3.69
C HIS A 44 9.61 -2.97 2.95
N HIS A 45 9.25 -4.22 2.69
CA HIS A 45 7.96 -4.55 2.12
C HIS A 45 7.42 -5.87 2.63
N THR A 46 6.10 -5.96 2.71
CA THR A 46 5.37 -7.18 3.08
C THR A 46 4.20 -7.36 2.13
N THR A 47 4.11 -8.53 1.50
CA THR A 47 3.03 -8.87 0.60
C THR A 47 1.93 -9.64 1.34
N ILE A 48 0.68 -9.23 1.15
CA ILE A 48 -0.51 -9.92 1.66
C ILE A 48 -1.45 -10.32 0.53
N SER A 49 -2.34 -11.27 0.79
CA SER A 49 -3.44 -11.59 -0.13
C SER A 49 -4.47 -10.47 -0.12
N ALA A 50 -4.96 -10.08 -1.30
CA ALA A 50 -6.01 -9.07 -1.43
C ALA A 50 -7.30 -9.45 -0.67
N ASN A 51 -7.58 -10.75 -0.52
CA ASN A 51 -8.74 -11.24 0.22
C ASN A 51 -8.66 -10.93 1.74
N THR A 52 -7.47 -10.64 2.25
CA THR A 52 -7.25 -10.31 3.67
C THR A 52 -7.23 -8.81 3.94
N PHE A 53 -7.30 -7.99 2.90
CA PHE A 53 -7.28 -6.53 3.00
C PHE A 53 -8.72 -6.00 2.97
N THR A 54 -9.21 -5.54 4.12
CA THR A 54 -10.56 -4.98 4.29
C THR A 54 -10.47 -3.47 4.59
N PRO A 55 -11.59 -2.72 4.48
CA PRO A 55 -11.62 -1.31 4.86
C PRO A 55 -11.12 -1.07 6.28
N ASP A 56 -11.54 -1.90 7.24
CA ASP A 56 -11.06 -1.83 8.63
C ASP A 56 -9.54 -1.99 8.72
N GLN A 57 -8.94 -2.91 7.95
CA GLN A 57 -7.47 -3.07 7.92
C GLN A 57 -6.73 -1.89 7.27
N MET A 58 -7.42 -1.10 6.44
CA MET A 58 -6.85 0.11 5.85
C MET A 58 -6.89 1.28 6.85
N GLU A 59 -7.86 1.31 7.76
CA GLU A 59 -7.99 2.33 8.81
C GLU A 59 -7.16 1.98 10.07
N ASP A 60 -7.35 0.77 10.60
CA ASP A 60 -6.70 0.29 11.83
C ASP A 60 -5.26 -0.18 11.61
N GLY A 61 -4.89 -0.46 10.35
CA GLY A 61 -3.63 -1.07 9.99
C GLY A 61 -3.65 -2.61 10.06
N LEU A 62 -2.55 -3.22 9.63
CA LEU A 62 -2.44 -4.67 9.52
C LEU A 62 -1.65 -5.25 10.72
N PRO A 63 -2.27 -6.12 11.54
CA PRO A 63 -1.66 -6.62 12.78
C PRO A 63 -0.52 -7.62 12.57
N LYS A 64 -0.23 -8.02 11.31
CA LYS A 64 0.80 -9.03 10.99
C LYS A 64 2.22 -8.47 10.92
N LEU A 65 2.41 -7.16 11.11
CA LEU A 65 3.70 -6.52 10.94
C LEU A 65 4.41 -6.39 12.30
N ASP A 66 5.25 -7.37 12.64
CA ASP A 66 6.10 -7.30 13.83
C ASP A 66 7.28 -6.34 13.58
N GLY A 67 7.25 -5.19 14.23
CA GLY A 67 8.27 -4.15 14.12
C GLY A 67 9.57 -4.46 14.86
N SER A 68 9.60 -5.48 15.72
CA SER A 68 10.78 -5.81 16.54
C SER A 68 12.02 -6.20 15.72
N SER A 69 11.80 -6.68 14.49
CA SER A 69 12.88 -7.06 13.55
C SER A 69 13.41 -5.89 12.71
N ILE A 70 12.89 -4.67 12.91
CA ILE A 70 13.28 -3.46 12.18
C ILE A 70 14.11 -2.60 13.10
N VAL A 71 15.34 -2.28 12.68
CA VAL A 71 16.27 -1.48 13.47
C VAL A 71 15.77 -0.03 13.56
N GLY A 72 15.57 0.45 14.78
CA GLY A 72 15.16 1.82 15.10
C GLY A 72 13.99 1.83 16.06
#